data_AF-A0A6L4U4D4-F1
#
_entry.id   AF-A0A6L4U4D4-F1
#
_cell.length_a   1.000
_cell.length_b   1.000
_cell.length_c   1.000
_cell.angle_alpha   90.00
_cell.angle_beta   90.00
_cell.angle_gamma   90.00
#
_symmetry.space_group_name_H-M   'P 1'
#
loop_
_entity.id
_entity.type
_entity.pdbx_description
1 polymer ?
#
loop_
_entity_poly.entity_id
_entity_poly.type
_entity_poly.pdbx_seq_one_letter_code
_entity_poly.pdbx_strand_id
1 'polypeptide(L)'
;MTQVDKQNSITAERVEYLRNMRHLKQNEVAKAAAMSDSLYSHKIHGRTQFMPEELRALADFFNTSVDYLMGRTLEPWPVDNTQPEEVTA
;
A
#
# COMPACT_ATOMS: atom_id res chain seq x y z
N MET A 1 16.74 6.91 -20.52
CA MET A 1 15.98 6.15 -19.51
C MET A 1 16.03 6.99 -18.25
N THR A 2 14.93 7.65 -17.91
CA THR A 2 14.93 8.79 -16.97
C THR A 2 15.45 8.36 -15.61
N GLN A 3 16.48 9.08 -15.17
CA GLN A 3 17.17 8.97 -13.91
C GLN A 3 16.19 9.07 -12.74
N VAL A 4 16.05 8.01 -11.93
CA VAL A 4 15.25 8.01 -10.69
C VAL A 4 16.20 7.86 -9.51
N ASP A 5 17.06 8.85 -9.32
CA ASP A 5 17.72 9.05 -8.03
C ASP A 5 16.72 9.72 -7.10
N LYS A 6 15.92 8.91 -6.40
CA LYS A 6 15.16 9.36 -5.24
C LYS A 6 15.00 8.18 -4.30
N GLN A 7 15.37 8.42 -3.05
CA GLN A 7 15.20 7.51 -1.92
C GLN A 7 13.72 7.13 -1.79
N ASN A 8 13.27 6.17 -2.59
CA ASN A 8 11.89 5.71 -2.53
C ASN A 8 11.77 4.83 -1.29
N SER A 9 10.78 5.10 -0.45
CA SER A 9 10.53 4.23 0.69
C SER A 9 10.09 2.87 0.15
N ILE A 10 10.49 1.78 0.81
CA ILE A 10 9.99 0.43 0.53
C ILE A 10 8.45 0.40 0.47
N THR A 11 7.80 1.26 1.25
CA THR A 11 6.35 1.46 1.20
C THR A 11 5.86 2.03 -0.11
N ALA A 12 6.53 3.07 -0.62
CA ALA A 12 6.16 3.65 -1.91
C ALA A 12 6.33 2.62 -3.03
N GLU A 13 7.42 1.84 -3.02
CA GLU A 13 7.66 0.79 -4.00
C GLU A 13 6.55 -0.28 -3.99
N ARG A 14 6.15 -0.76 -2.80
CA ARG A 14 5.10 -1.77 -2.66
C ARG A 14 3.73 -1.25 -3.06
N VAL A 15 3.40 -0.01 -2.71
CA VAL A 15 2.15 0.64 -3.13
C VAL A 15 2.11 0.83 -4.65
N GLU A 16 3.20 1.27 -5.28
CA GLU A 16 3.26 1.37 -6.75
C GLU A 16 3.17 0.01 -7.43
N TYR A 17 3.83 -1.01 -6.89
CA TYR A 17 3.75 -2.37 -7.38
C TYR A 17 2.30 -2.88 -7.36
N LEU A 18 1.61 -2.77 -6.22
CA LEU A 18 0.22 -3.21 -6.07
C LEU A 18 -0.74 -2.42 -6.99
N ARG A 19 -0.53 -1.11 -7.12
CA ARG A 19 -1.28 -0.26 -8.05
C ARG A 19 -1.13 -0.73 -9.49
N ASN A 20 0.11 -0.96 -9.94
CA ASN A 20 0.40 -1.39 -11.30
C ASN A 20 -0.15 -2.79 -11.59
N MET A 21 0.00 -3.72 -10.64
CA MET A 21 -0.51 -5.09 -10.72
C MET A 21 -2.04 -5.12 -10.88
N ARG A 22 -2.75 -4.19 -10.23
CA ARG A 22 -4.21 -4.06 -10.33
C ARG A 22 -4.69 -3.10 -11.42
N HIS A 23 -3.78 -2.56 -12.24
CA HIS A 23 -4.06 -1.58 -13.30
C HIS A 23 -4.83 -0.33 -12.81
N LEU A 24 -4.58 0.10 -11.58
CA LEU A 24 -5.26 1.22 -10.95
C LEU A 24 -4.61 2.57 -11.30
N LYS A 25 -5.44 3.59 -11.42
CA LYS A 25 -4.99 4.98 -11.55
C LYS A 25 -4.57 5.52 -10.17
N GLN A 26 -3.66 6.50 -10.17
CA GLN A 26 -3.16 7.10 -8.93
C GLN A 26 -4.29 7.72 -8.10
N ASN A 27 -5.27 8.34 -8.75
CA ASN A 27 -6.41 8.96 -8.07
C ASN A 27 -7.36 7.94 -7.40
N GLU A 28 -7.41 6.70 -7.87
CA GLU A 28 -8.20 5.63 -7.24
C GLU A 28 -7.55 5.21 -5.92
N VAL A 29 -6.23 5.03 -5.93
CA VAL A 29 -5.46 4.68 -4.73
C VAL A 29 -5.45 5.85 -3.73
N ALA A 30 -5.30 7.09 -4.20
CA ALA A 30 -5.33 8.28 -3.36
C ALA A 30 -6.68 8.40 -2.62
N LYS A 31 -7.79 8.21 -3.34
CA LYS A 31 -9.14 8.21 -2.74
C LYS A 31 -9.32 7.10 -1.71
N ALA A 32 -8.85 5.89 -1.99
CA ALA A 32 -8.92 4.77 -1.06
C ALA A 32 -8.17 5.05 0.25
N ALA A 33 -7.06 5.79 0.17
CA ALA A 33 -6.26 6.19 1.32
C ALA A 33 -6.65 7.56 1.90
N ALA A 34 -7.83 8.08 1.54
CA ALA A 34 -8.36 9.38 1.99
C ALA A 34 -7.39 10.57 1.80
N MET A 35 -6.59 10.55 0.73
CA MET A 35 -5.62 11.60 0.41
C MET A 35 -5.86 12.21 -0.98
N SER A 36 -5.31 13.42 -1.20
CA SER A 36 -5.33 14.04 -2.53
C SER A 36 -4.28 13.42 -3.46
N ASP A 37 -4.52 13.50 -4.77
CA ASP A 37 -3.60 13.02 -5.80
C ASP A 37 -2.18 13.62 -5.64
N SER A 38 -2.10 14.91 -5.28
CA SER A 38 -0.83 15.60 -5.01
C SER A 38 -0.11 15.03 -3.78
N LEU A 39 -0.85 14.74 -2.70
CA LEU A 39 -0.29 14.16 -1.49
C LEU A 39 0.20 12.72 -1.75
N TYR A 40 -0.58 11.93 -2.49
CA TYR A 40 -0.17 10.60 -2.95
C TYR A 40 1.14 10.67 -3.73
N SER A 41 1.22 11.56 -4.73
CA SER A 41 2.45 11.75 -5.52
C SER A 41 3.63 12.17 -4.65
N HIS A 42 3.45 13.09 -3.70
CA HIS A 42 4.52 13.47 -2.78
C HIS A 42 5.05 12.28 -1.98
N LYS A 43 4.16 11.42 -1.48
CA LYS A 43 4.54 10.20 -0.73
C LYS A 43 5.27 9.18 -1.59
N ILE A 44 4.75 8.92 -2.79
CA ILE A 44 5.36 8.01 -3.77
C ILE A 44 6.73 8.51 -4.27
N HIS A 45 7.02 9.80 -4.19
CA HIS A 45 8.34 10.34 -4.56
C HIS A 45 9.23 10.62 -3.34
N GLY A 46 8.91 10.06 -2.17
CA GLY A 46 9.71 10.19 -0.94
C GLY A 46 9.80 11.62 -0.36
N ARG A 47 8.93 12.54 -0.80
CA ARG A 47 8.89 13.91 -0.25
C ARG A 47 8.20 13.99 1.11
N THR A 48 7.35 13.01 1.42
CA THR A 48 6.59 12.94 2.67
C THR A 48 6.39 11.47 3.04
N GLN A 49 6.38 11.14 4.33
CA GLN A 49 6.15 9.77 4.80
C GLN A 49 4.64 9.43 4.82
N PHE A 50 4.34 8.14 4.80
CA PHE A 50 2.97 7.64 5.03
C PHE A 50 2.64 7.69 6.51
N MET A 51 1.43 8.13 6.82
CA MET A 51 0.88 8.12 8.18
C MET A 51 0.24 6.76 8.47
N PRO A 52 0.17 6.35 9.74
CA PRO A 52 -0.42 5.05 10.13
C PRO A 52 -1.84 4.84 9.58
N GLU A 53 -2.67 5.88 9.56
CA GLU A 53 -4.05 5.82 9.08
C GLU A 53 -4.11 5.55 7.57
N GLU A 54 -3.19 6.15 6.81
CA GLU A 54 -3.09 5.95 5.37
C GLU A 54 -2.57 4.55 5.05
N LEU A 55 -1.59 4.05 5.81
CA LEU A 55 -1.08 2.68 5.67
C LEU A 55 -2.18 1.66 5.93
N ARG A 56 -3.00 1.86 6.96
CA ARG A 56 -4.15 1.02 7.26
C ARG A 56 -5.16 1.04 6.12
N ALA A 57 -5.52 2.22 5.60
CA ALA A 57 -6.46 2.34 4.50
C ALA A 57 -5.93 1.69 3.20
N LEU A 58 -4.63 1.84 2.91
CA LEU A 58 -3.98 1.16 1.78
C LEU A 58 -3.95 -0.36 1.98
N ALA A 59 -3.68 -0.82 3.20
CA ALA A 59 -3.68 -2.25 3.54
C ALA A 59 -5.07 -2.86 3.33
N ASP A 60 -6.11 -2.21 3.83
CA ASP A 60 -7.51 -2.63 3.65
C ASP A 60 -7.89 -2.62 2.16
N PHE A 61 -7.54 -1.56 1.41
CA PHE A 61 -7.84 -1.43 -0.02
C PHE A 61 -7.12 -2.47 -0.89
N PHE A 62 -5.84 -2.71 -0.60
CA PHE A 62 -5.06 -3.72 -1.30
C PHE A 62 -5.23 -5.13 -0.75
N ASN A 63 -6.07 -5.32 0.27
CA ASN A 63 -6.25 -6.60 0.94
C ASN A 63 -4.89 -7.23 1.33
N THR A 64 -4.06 -6.43 1.99
CA THR A 64 -2.68 -6.75 2.38
C THR A 64 -2.43 -6.32 3.82
N SER A 65 -1.29 -6.67 4.41
CA SER A 65 -0.91 -6.20 5.74
C SER A 65 -0.13 -4.88 5.70
N VAL A 66 -0.26 -4.09 6.77
CA VAL A 66 0.59 -2.90 6.95
C VAL A 66 2.06 -3.30 7.09
N ASP A 67 2.36 -4.46 7.69
CA ASP A 67 3.72 -5.00 7.78
C ASP A 67 4.31 -5.33 6.41
N TYR A 68 3.49 -5.81 5.47
CA TYR A 68 3.89 -5.91 4.08
C TYR A 68 4.11 -4.51 3.52
N LEU A 69 3.19 -3.55 3.64
CA LEU A 69 3.47 -2.22 3.09
C LEU A 69 4.74 -1.57 3.66
N MET A 70 5.12 -1.87 4.91
CA MET A 70 6.34 -1.34 5.53
C MET A 70 7.62 -2.14 5.25
N GLY A 71 7.56 -3.26 4.53
CA GLY A 71 8.75 -4.05 4.24
C GLY A 71 9.16 -5.06 5.32
N ARG A 72 8.33 -5.29 6.34
CA ARG A 72 8.65 -6.18 7.48
C ARG A 72 8.41 -7.66 7.14
N THR A 73 7.52 -7.94 6.20
CA THR A 73 7.25 -9.28 5.66
C THR A 73 7.51 -9.33 4.16
N LEU A 74 7.76 -10.50 3.60
CA LEU A 74 7.71 -10.70 2.14
C LEU A 74 6.31 -11.11 1.68
N GLU A 75 5.50 -11.62 2.59
CA GLU A 75 4.15 -12.09 2.32
C GLU A 75 3.15 -10.92 2.45
N PRO A 76 2.32 -10.68 1.41
CA PRO A 76 1.35 -9.59 1.41
C PRO A 76 0.17 -9.86 2.33
N TRP A 77 -0.09 -11.10 2.72
CA TRP A 77 -1.23 -11.45 3.53
C TRP A 77 -0.94 -11.21 5.00
N PRO A 78 -1.82 -10.52 5.76
CA PRO A 78 -1.76 -10.58 7.20
C PRO A 78 -1.96 -12.05 7.61
N VAL A 79 -1.13 -12.56 8.50
CA VAL A 79 -1.28 -13.91 9.09
C VAL A 79 -2.53 -14.06 9.96
N ASP A 80 -3.53 -13.18 9.81
CA ASP A 80 -4.82 -13.32 10.45
C ASP A 80 -5.71 -14.18 9.54
N ASN A 81 -5.39 -15.47 9.53
CA ASN A 81 -6.33 -16.52 9.16
C ASN A 81 -7.49 -16.48 10.17
N THR A 82 -8.42 -15.56 10.03
CA THR A 82 -9.80 -15.91 10.37
C THR A 82 -10.25 -16.83 9.24
N GLN A 83 -9.97 -18.14 9.35
CA GLN A 83 -10.68 -19.14 8.55
C GLN A 83 -12.16 -18.98 8.90
N PRO A 84 -13.03 -18.48 8.00
CA PRO A 84 -14.46 -18.60 8.20
C PRO A 84 -14.83 -20.00 7.72
N GLU A 85 -14.59 -21.02 8.54
CA GLU A 85 -15.25 -22.34 8.53
C GLU A 85 -14.46 -23.37 9.35
N GLU A 86 -14.57 -23.27 10.67
CA GLU A 86 -14.77 -24.46 11.51
C GLU A 86 -16.03 -24.23 12.37
N VAL A 87 -17.09 -23.76 11.72
CA VAL A 87 -18.47 -23.89 12.22
C VAL A 87 -19.16 -24.97 11.39
N THR A 88 -18.66 -26.20 11.48
CA THR A 88 -19.47 -27.36 11.09
C THR A 88 -20.03 -28.02 12.36
N ALA A 89 -21.32 -28.33 12.24
CA ALA A 89 -22.28 -28.82 13.23
C ALA A 89 -21.82 -29.96 14.15
#